data_AF-A0A7X4GRH8-F1
#
_entry.id   AF-A0A7X4GRH8-F1
#
_cell.length_a   1.000
_cell.length_b   1.000
_cell.length_c   1.000
_cell.angle_alpha   90.00
_cell.angle_beta   90.00
_cell.angle_gamma   90.00
#
_symmetry.space_group_name_H-M   'P 1'
#
loop_
_entity.id
_entity.type
_entity.pdbx_description
1 polymer ?
#
loop_
_entity_poly.entity_id
_entity_poly.type
_entity_poly.pdbx_seq_one_letter_code
_entity_poly.pdbx_strand_id
1 'polypeptide(L)' 'MHAGADTVNNDMLLNGAVTENTTSHVVSGANTISSGAFSNASGLPVAIQNSGSNVLIQNATIINIQMQ' A
#
# COMPACT_ATOMS: atom_id res chain seq x y z
N MET A 1 -6.40 -10.93 -40.70
CA MET A 1 -6.54 -11.33 -39.29
C MET A 1 -5.24 -11.01 -38.58
N HIS A 2 -5.20 -9.91 -37.83
CA HIS A 2 -4.08 -9.56 -36.94
C HIS A 2 -4.73 -8.85 -35.75
N ALA A 3 -5.17 -9.64 -34.78
CA ALA A 3 -5.85 -9.17 -33.58
C ALA A 3 -5.11 -9.76 -32.39
N GLY A 4 -4.46 -8.90 -31.60
CA GLY A 4 -3.80 -9.30 -30.35
C GLY A 4 -2.38 -8.80 -30.13
N ALA A 5 -1.94 -7.72 -30.80
CA ALA A 5 -0.68 -7.07 -30.47
C ALA A 5 -0.84 -6.25 -29.18
N ASP A 6 -0.23 -6.74 -28.10
CA ASP A 6 0.15 -6.03 -26.86
C ASP A 6 -0.96 -5.32 -26.06
N THR A 7 -2.02 -6.03 -25.68
CA THR A 7 -2.92 -5.52 -24.62
C THR A 7 -2.40 -5.93 -23.25
N VAL A 8 -1.78 -5.00 -22.52
CA VAL A 8 -1.47 -5.17 -21.09
C VAL A 8 -2.70 -4.72 -20.28
N ASN A 9 -3.41 -5.66 -19.66
CA ASN A 9 -4.54 -5.37 -18.77
C ASN A 9 -4.09 -5.40 -17.30
N ASN A 10 -4.35 -4.32 -16.56
CA ASN A 10 -3.94 -4.17 -15.17
C ASN A 10 -5.15 -3.84 -14.30
N ASP A 11 -5.68 -4.85 -13.61
CA ASP A 11 -6.81 -4.67 -12.69
C ASP A 11 -6.32 -4.65 -11.24
N MET A 12 -6.86 -3.71 -10.45
CA MET A 12 -6.57 -3.60 -9.03
C MET A 12 -7.88 -3.39 -8.25
N LEU A 13 -8.31 -4.43 -7.53
CA LEU A 13 -9.52 -4.41 -6.70
C LEU A 13 -9.11 -4.52 -5.23
N LEU A 14 -9.32 -3.45 -4.46
CA LEU A 14 -9.05 -3.41 -3.03
C LEU A 14 -10.35 -3.13 -2.29
N ASN A 15 -10.92 -4.20 -1.74
CA ASN A 15 -12.14 -4.17 -0.95
C ASN A 15 -11.80 -4.48 0.50
N GLY A 16 -12.24 -3.62 1.41
CA GLY A 16 -12.19 -3.91 2.82
C GLY A 16 -13.07 -2.94 3.59
N ALA A 17 -13.55 -3.39 4.73
CA ALA A 17 -14.37 -2.60 5.63
C ALA A 17 -13.88 -2.82 7.07
N VAL A 18 -13.96 -1.77 7.88
CA VAL A 18 -13.78 -1.87 9.33
C VAL A 18 -15.14 -1.58 9.94
N THR A 19 -15.83 -2.63 10.39
CA THR A 19 -17.22 -2.54 10.84
C THR A 19 -17.40 -3.22 12.19
N GLU A 20 -18.31 -2.68 13.00
CA GLU A 20 -18.65 -3.20 14.34
C GLU A 20 -17.50 -3.11 15.38
N ASN A 21 -16.59 -2.17 15.19
CA ASN A 21 -15.48 -1.98 16.10
C ASN A 21 -15.87 -1.13 17.32
N THR A 22 -15.59 -1.65 18.52
CA THR A 22 -15.64 -0.88 19.76
C THR A 22 -14.25 -0.84 20.39
N THR A 23 -13.78 0.34 20.76
CA THR A 23 -12.45 0.52 21.36
C THR A 23 -12.54 1.39 22.60
N SER A 24 -12.00 0.89 23.71
CA SER A 24 -11.96 1.57 25.02
C SER A 24 -10.59 1.36 25.65
N HIS A 25 -10.07 2.36 26.37
CA HIS A 25 -8.72 2.37 26.96
C HIS A 25 -7.58 2.17 25.94
N VAL A 26 -7.71 2.75 24.72
CA VAL A 26 -6.64 2.66 23.71
C VAL A 26 -5.52 3.64 24.04
N VAL A 27 -4.30 3.12 24.19
CA VAL A 27 -3.07 3.90 24.16
C VAL A 27 -2.46 3.73 22.78
N SER A 28 -2.51 4.77 21.94
CA SER A 28 -1.84 4.77 20.63
C SER A 28 -0.40 5.25 20.77
N GLY A 29 0.52 4.58 20.05
CA GLY A 29 1.92 4.97 19.98
C GLY A 29 2.20 6.04 18.93
N ALA A 30 3.46 6.49 18.84
CA ALA A 30 3.90 7.37 17.76
C ALA A 30 4.19 6.57 16.49
N ASN A 31 3.62 7.02 15.36
CA ASN A 31 4.05 6.62 14.03
C ASN A 31 5.32 7.41 13.68
N THR A 32 6.50 6.88 14.01
CA THR A 32 7.76 7.58 13.74
C THR A 32 8.55 6.89 12.64
N ILE A 33 8.66 7.54 11.49
CA ILE A 33 9.71 7.31 10.49
C ILE A 33 10.77 8.40 10.77
N SER A 34 11.91 8.00 11.31
CA SER A 34 12.94 8.93 11.78
C SER A 34 13.94 9.30 10.67
N SER A 35 14.85 10.23 11.00
CA SER A 35 15.92 10.64 10.09
C SER A 35 16.72 9.42 9.62
N GLY A 36 16.85 9.26 8.31
CA GLY A 36 17.58 8.14 7.72
C GLY A 36 16.73 6.92 7.38
N ALA A 37 15.44 6.90 7.72
CA ALA A 37 14.57 5.74 7.49
C ALA A 37 14.49 5.28 6.04
N PHE A 38 14.74 6.19 5.08
CA PHE A 38 14.84 5.89 3.66
C PHE A 38 16.14 6.42 3.03
N SER A 39 17.16 6.72 3.83
CA SER A 39 18.46 7.11 3.28
C SER A 39 19.01 5.96 2.45
N ASN A 40 19.42 6.25 1.21
CA ASN A 40 19.85 5.27 0.20
C ASN A 40 18.76 4.32 -0.30
N ALA A 41 17.48 4.59 -0.06
CA ALA A 41 16.41 3.82 -0.69
C ALA A 41 16.47 4.01 -2.21
N SER A 42 16.44 2.90 -2.95
CA SER A 42 16.42 2.85 -4.41
C SER A 42 15.34 1.86 -4.85
N GLY A 43 14.73 2.10 -6.02
CA GLY A 43 13.52 1.39 -6.43
C GLY A 43 12.25 2.09 -5.93
N LEU A 44 11.26 1.33 -5.46
CA LEU A 44 9.97 1.86 -5.01
C LEU A 44 9.73 1.58 -3.51
N PRO A 45 10.25 2.42 -2.61
CA PRO A 45 10.00 2.26 -1.18
C PRO A 45 8.56 2.63 -0.85
N VAL A 46 7.85 1.76 -0.13
CA VAL A 46 6.50 2.02 0.38
C VAL A 46 6.49 1.82 1.90
N ALA A 47 5.99 2.83 2.63
CA ALA A 47 5.85 2.76 4.08
C ALA A 47 4.50 3.34 4.50
N ILE A 48 3.80 2.61 5.38
CA ILE A 48 2.51 3.02 5.89
C ILE A 48 2.52 2.81 7.40
N GLN A 49 2.29 3.88 8.14
CA GLN A 49 2.23 3.84 9.60
C GLN A 49 0.83 4.19 10.07
N ASN A 50 0.27 3.32 10.93
CA ASN A 50 -0.96 3.61 11.62
C ASN A 50 -0.87 3.13 13.08
N SER A 51 -0.93 4.07 14.02
CA SER A 51 -0.87 3.81 15.45
C SER A 51 -2.25 3.77 16.10
N GLY A 52 -3.31 3.86 15.29
CA GLY A 52 -4.69 3.84 15.73
C GLY A 52 -5.21 2.42 15.94
N SER A 53 -6.39 2.33 16.54
CA SER A 53 -7.21 1.11 16.52
C SER A 53 -8.28 1.24 15.44
N ASN A 54 -8.79 0.12 14.94
CA ASN A 54 -9.83 0.10 13.90
C ASN A 54 -9.36 0.65 12.55
N VAL A 55 -8.15 0.30 12.14
CA VAL A 55 -7.60 0.76 10.87
C VAL A 55 -7.45 -0.38 9.89
N LEU A 56 -8.04 -0.17 8.71
CA LEU A 56 -7.78 -0.93 7.51
C LEU A 56 -6.84 -0.11 6.63
N ILE A 57 -5.70 -0.70 6.28
CA ILE A 57 -4.77 -0.15 5.29
C ILE A 57 -4.88 -0.99 4.02
N GLN A 58 -5.15 -0.30 2.91
CA GLN A 58 -5.24 -0.88 1.58
C GLN A 58 -4.22 -0.18 0.68
N ASN A 59 -3.08 -0.84 0.44
CA ASN A 59 -2.04 -0.33 -0.44
C ASN A 59 -1.66 -1.40 -1.45
N ALA A 60 -1.68 -1.02 -2.73
CA ALA A 60 -1.25 -1.88 -3.81
C ALA A 60 -0.55 -1.05 -4.89
N THR A 61 0.41 -1.69 -5.55
CA THR A 61 1.19 -1.09 -6.63
C THR A 61 1.32 -2.10 -7.75
N ILE A 62 0.92 -1.72 -8.97
CA ILE A 62 1.18 -2.49 -10.18
C ILE A 62 2.36 -1.85 -10.92
N ILE A 63 3.36 -2.66 -11.25
CA ILE A 63 4.55 -2.23 -12.00
C ILE A 63 4.59 -3.05 -13.29
N ASN A 64 4.51 -2.36 -14.44
CA ASN A 64 4.67 -2.94 -15.76
C ASN A 64 6.06 -2.58 -16.28
N ILE A 65 6.91 -3.57 -16.52
CA ILE A 65 8.28 -3.37 -17.00
C ILE A 65 8.41 -4.03 -18.37
N GLN A 66 8.86 -3.26 -19.36
CA GLN A 66 9.29 -3.75 -20.67
C GLN A 66 10.78 -3.48 -20.80
N MET A 67 11.58 -4.53 -20.94
CA MET A 67 13.03 -4.43 -21.11
C MET A 67 13.37 -4.65 -22.58
N GLN A 68 14.33 -3.87 -23.09
CA GLN A 68 14.91 -4.05 -24.44
C GLN A 68 16.11 -4.98 -24.40
#